data_AF-A8A9T0-F1
#
_entry.id   AF-A8A9T0-F1
#
_cell.length_a   1.000
_cell.length_b   1.000
_cell.length_c   1.000
_cell.angle_alpha   90.00
_cell.angle_beta   90.00
_cell.angle_gamma   90.00
#
_symmetry.space_group_name_H-M   'P 1'
#
loop_
_entity.id
_entity.type
_entity.pdbx_description
1 polymer ?
#
loop_
_entity_poly.entity_id
_entity_poly.type
_entity_poly.pdbx_seq_one_letter_code
_entity_poly.pdbx_strand_id
1 'polypeptide(L)'
;MNAADQRARLAKERRAVLEYLALKALANKKNVLQALYEYLVLNTSPSEAAKKYGINKTQLKSTAYQLMSKGRPALVVKLMKLAWPYIMEIEPLVENNYCKACNSVIHTNHAEPHIAVRHQDIIQKTALEVERKLKEAIKAKKQVVRA
;
A
#
# COMPACT_ATOMS: atom_id res chain seq x y z
N MET A 1 -12.01 -26.86 2.76
CA MET A 1 -12.08 -25.57 2.04
C MET A 1 -11.88 -25.85 0.56
N ASN A 2 -12.85 -25.56 -0.29
CA ASN A 2 -12.77 -25.89 -1.71
C ASN A 2 -11.93 -24.85 -2.49
N ALA A 3 -11.65 -25.11 -3.78
CA ALA A 3 -10.83 -24.22 -4.61
C ALA A 3 -11.47 -22.83 -4.83
N ALA A 4 -12.80 -22.73 -4.83
CA ALA A 4 -13.52 -21.46 -4.98
C ALA A 4 -13.33 -20.58 -3.73
N ASP A 5 -13.45 -21.16 -2.53
CA ASP A 5 -13.22 -20.47 -1.26
C ASP A 5 -11.79 -19.93 -1.16
N GLN A 6 -10.82 -20.71 -1.63
CA GLN A 6 -9.41 -20.29 -1.67
C GLN A 6 -9.20 -19.08 -2.59
N ARG A 7 -9.83 -19.07 -3.77
CA ARG A 7 -9.74 -17.95 -4.71
C ARG A 7 -10.40 -16.70 -4.15
N ALA A 8 -11.59 -16.83 -3.56
CA ALA A 8 -12.30 -15.72 -2.94
C ALA A 8 -11.48 -15.12 -1.78
N ARG A 9 -10.89 -15.97 -0.93
CA ARG A 9 -10.00 -15.53 0.15
C ARG A 9 -8.78 -14.78 -0.37
N LEU A 10 -8.10 -15.31 -1.39
CA LEU A 10 -6.93 -14.65 -1.98
C LEU A 10 -7.28 -13.31 -2.63
N ALA A 11 -8.46 -13.20 -3.26
CA ALA A 11 -8.94 -11.94 -3.81
C ALA A 11 -9.18 -10.91 -2.70
N LYS A 12 -9.82 -11.33 -1.60
CA LYS A 12 -10.06 -10.48 -0.42
C LYS A 12 -8.76 -10.01 0.24
N GLU A 13 -7.81 -10.92 0.47
CA GLU A 13 -6.50 -10.58 1.07
C GLU A 13 -5.71 -9.62 0.17
N ARG A 14 -5.66 -9.89 -1.14
CA ARG A 14 -5.02 -9.01 -2.12
C ARG A 14 -5.60 -7.61 -2.07
N ARG A 15 -6.92 -7.53 -2.03
CA ARG A 15 -7.65 -6.28 -1.99
C ARG A 15 -7.31 -5.46 -0.73
N ALA A 16 -7.37 -6.11 0.43
CA ALA A 16 -7.06 -5.47 1.70
C ALA A 16 -5.62 -4.94 1.77
N VAL A 17 -4.65 -5.66 1.20
CA VAL A 17 -3.25 -5.21 1.10
C VAL A 17 -3.13 -3.97 0.21
N LEU A 18 -3.73 -3.99 -0.98
CA LEU A 18 -3.64 -2.86 -1.92
C LEU A 18 -4.35 -1.61 -1.38
N GLU A 19 -5.50 -1.76 -0.73
CA GLU A 19 -6.20 -0.65 -0.07
C GLU A 19 -5.37 -0.04 1.06
N TYR A 20 -4.69 -0.86 1.87
CA TYR A 20 -3.80 -0.37 2.92
C TYR A 20 -2.63 0.43 2.36
N LEU A 21 -1.97 -0.07 1.31
CA LEU A 21 -0.86 0.63 0.66
C LEU A 21 -1.32 1.93 -0.02
N ALA A 22 -2.48 1.91 -0.68
CA ALA A 22 -3.08 3.08 -1.30
C ALA A 22 -3.42 4.16 -0.26
N LEU A 23 -4.00 3.79 0.88
CA LEU A 23 -4.29 4.72 1.98
C LEU A 23 -3.02 5.45 2.44
N LYS A 24 -1.91 4.73 2.67
CA LYS A 24 -0.64 5.36 3.07
C LYS A 24 -0.13 6.33 2.00
N ALA A 25 -0.24 5.98 0.73
CA ALA A 25 0.19 6.84 -0.36
C ALA A 25 -0.68 8.11 -0.47
N LEU A 26 -2.00 7.96 -0.43
CA LEU A 26 -2.97 9.06 -0.44
C LEU A 26 -2.79 10.00 0.77
N ALA A 27 -2.40 9.47 1.92
CA ALA A 27 -2.11 10.24 3.14
C ALA A 27 -0.73 10.92 3.15
N ASN A 28 -0.03 10.94 2.01
CA ASN A 28 1.32 11.48 1.86
C ASN A 28 2.38 10.81 2.78
N LYS A 29 2.24 9.51 3.05
CA LYS A 29 3.18 8.74 3.88
C LYS A 29 4.17 7.94 3.02
N LYS A 30 4.69 8.54 1.95
CA LYS A 30 5.63 7.88 1.02
C LYS A 30 6.92 7.44 1.72
N ASN A 31 7.42 8.22 2.68
CA ASN A 31 8.56 7.84 3.52
C ASN A 31 8.31 6.55 4.34
N VAL A 32 7.10 6.38 4.90
CA VAL A 32 6.70 5.16 5.61
C VAL A 32 6.64 3.97 4.66
N LEU A 33 6.06 4.17 3.47
CA LEU A 33 6.02 3.14 2.42
C LEU A 33 7.43 2.68 2.01
N GLN A 34 8.36 3.63 1.86
CA GLN A 34 9.75 3.33 1.50
C GLN A 34 10.47 2.54 2.60
N ALA A 35 10.30 2.95 3.86
CA ALA A 35 10.86 2.22 4.99
C ALA A 35 10.30 0.80 5.12
N LEU A 36 9.00 0.63 4.86
CA LEU A 36 8.38 -0.69 4.80
C LEU A 36 8.96 -1.54 3.66
N TYR A 37 9.26 -0.93 2.51
CA TYR A 37 9.82 -1.66 1.37
C TYR A 37 11.21 -2.18 1.70
N GLU A 38 12.08 -1.35 2.26
CA GLU A 38 13.41 -1.78 2.67
C GLU A 38 13.35 -2.85 3.75
N TYR A 39 12.47 -2.67 4.73
CA TYR A 39 12.32 -3.65 5.81
C TYR A 39 11.77 -5.00 5.31
N LEU A 40 10.65 -5.00 4.58
CA LEU A 40 9.93 -6.24 4.25
C LEU A 40 10.38 -6.90 2.95
N VAL A 41 10.90 -6.13 1.99
CA VAL A 41 11.27 -6.63 0.65
C VAL A 41 12.78 -6.77 0.52
N LEU A 42 13.56 -5.82 1.05
CA LEU A 42 15.03 -5.85 0.98
C LEU A 42 15.67 -6.48 2.24
N ASN A 43 14.87 -6.84 3.23
CA ASN A 43 15.32 -7.41 4.52
C ASN A 43 16.30 -6.50 5.30
N THR A 44 16.23 -5.18 5.08
CA THR A 44 16.97 -4.20 5.87
C THR A 44 16.47 -4.21 7.31
N SER A 45 17.35 -4.00 8.29
CA SER A 45 16.91 -4.00 9.69
C SER A 45 15.92 -2.85 9.95
N PRO A 46 14.93 -3.03 10.85
CA PRO A 46 13.97 -1.97 11.16
C PRO A 46 14.63 -0.68 11.67
N SER A 47 15.77 -0.77 12.35
CA SER A 47 16.49 0.40 12.86
C SER A 47 17.08 1.22 11.71
N GLU A 48 17.73 0.56 10.74
CA GLU A 48 18.36 1.21 9.59
C GLU A 48 17.33 1.84 8.67
N ALA A 49 16.28 1.08 8.31
CA ALA A 49 15.21 1.59 7.45
C ALA A 49 14.49 2.78 8.11
N ALA A 50 14.18 2.69 9.41
CA ALA A 50 13.54 3.78 10.13
C ALA A 50 14.40 5.05 10.15
N LYS A 51 15.71 4.90 10.42
CA LYS A 51 16.67 6.01 10.41
C LYS A 51 16.77 6.66 9.03
N LYS A 52 16.85 5.85 7.95
CA LYS A 52 16.99 6.33 6.57
C LYS A 52 15.85 7.23 6.12
N TYR A 53 14.62 6.92 6.53
CA TYR A 53 13.41 7.65 6.10
C TYR A 53 12.83 8.58 7.17
N GLY A 54 13.56 8.82 8.27
CA GLY A 54 13.17 9.74 9.32
C GLY A 54 11.88 9.35 10.04
N ILE A 55 11.63 8.05 10.23
CA ILE A 55 10.44 7.55 10.94
C ILE A 55 10.84 6.84 12.23
N ASN A 56 9.89 6.70 13.16
CA ASN A 56 10.14 5.97 14.39
C ASN A 56 10.18 4.45 14.13
N LYS A 57 11.19 3.75 14.67
CA LYS A 57 11.34 2.29 14.55
C LYS A 57 10.12 1.51 15.05
N THR A 58 9.53 1.92 16.16
CA THR A 58 8.31 1.30 16.73
C THR A 58 7.12 1.53 15.81
N GLN A 59 7.01 2.74 15.22
CA GLN A 59 5.99 3.03 14.22
C GLN A 59 6.16 2.16 12.97
N LEU A 60 7.39 1.99 12.47
CA LEU A 60 7.67 1.11 11.33
C LEU A 60 7.24 -0.34 11.61
N LYS A 61 7.63 -0.89 12.77
CA LYS A 61 7.24 -2.25 13.18
C LYS A 61 5.73 -2.42 13.31
N SER A 62 5.05 -1.47 13.95
CA SER A 62 3.60 -1.49 14.08
C SER A 62 2.91 -1.42 12.72
N THR A 63 3.40 -0.53 11.83
CA THR A 63 2.86 -0.38 10.47
C THR A 63 3.09 -1.65 9.64
N ALA A 64 4.25 -2.31 9.80
CA ALA A 64 4.55 -3.57 9.15
C ALA A 64 3.64 -4.69 9.66
N TYR A 65 3.43 -4.78 10.97
CA TYR A 65 2.51 -5.74 11.57
C TYR A 65 1.07 -5.55 11.06
N GLN A 66 0.59 -4.31 11.02
CA GLN A 66 -0.74 -3.99 10.47
C GLN A 66 -0.87 -4.40 9.00
N LEU A 67 0.14 -4.13 8.17
CA LEU A 67 0.18 -4.57 6.77
C LEU A 67 0.17 -6.10 6.66
N MET A 68 1.00 -6.78 7.44
CA MET A 68 1.11 -8.24 7.46
C MET A 68 -0.17 -8.91 7.97
N SER A 69 -0.98 -8.23 8.80
CA SER A 69 -2.29 -8.72 9.22
C SER A 69 -3.33 -8.77 8.10
N LYS A 70 -3.11 -8.08 6.97
CA LYS A 70 -4.10 -7.98 5.87
C LYS A 70 -4.12 -9.20 4.95
N GLY A 71 -3.10 -10.05 4.99
CA GLY A 71 -3.01 -11.23 4.16
C GLY A 71 -1.81 -12.08 4.53
N ARG A 72 -1.62 -13.19 3.81
CA ARG A 72 -0.48 -14.07 4.07
C ARG A 72 0.85 -13.33 3.86
N PRO A 73 1.88 -13.54 4.69
CA PRO A 73 3.20 -12.89 4.57
C PRO A 73 3.78 -12.91 3.14
N ALA A 74 3.77 -14.08 2.49
CA ALA A 74 4.29 -14.22 1.13
C ALA A 74 3.49 -13.40 0.09
N LEU A 75 2.17 -13.28 0.26
CA LEU A 75 1.32 -12.46 -0.60
C LEU A 75 1.62 -10.97 -0.39
N VAL A 76 1.73 -10.54 0.87
CA VAL A 76 2.02 -9.15 1.23
C VAL A 76 3.35 -8.70 0.63
N VAL A 77 4.44 -9.43 0.86
CA VAL A 77 5.77 -9.11 0.31
C VAL A 77 5.75 -9.11 -1.21
N LYS A 78 5.10 -10.10 -1.84
CA LYS A 78 4.97 -10.17 -3.29
C LYS A 78 4.22 -8.98 -3.87
N LEU A 79 3.09 -8.60 -3.28
CA LEU A 79 2.32 -7.44 -3.73
C LEU A 79 3.10 -6.16 -3.51
N MET A 80 3.76 -6.00 -2.37
CA MET A 80 4.58 -4.84 -2.09
C MET A 80 5.68 -4.67 -3.14
N LYS A 81 6.37 -5.76 -3.52
CA LYS A 81 7.38 -5.75 -4.58
C LYS A 81 6.81 -5.40 -5.97
N LEU A 82 5.70 -6.02 -6.36
CA LEU A 82 5.14 -5.85 -7.70
C LEU A 82 4.38 -4.52 -7.87
N ALA A 83 3.68 -4.08 -6.83
CA ALA A 83 2.84 -2.88 -6.85
C ALA A 83 3.63 -1.60 -6.60
N TRP A 84 4.86 -1.72 -6.08
CA TRP A 84 5.73 -0.59 -5.71
C TRP A 84 5.73 0.58 -6.69
N PRO A 85 6.02 0.41 -8.00
CA PRO A 85 6.06 1.54 -8.93
C PRO A 85 4.72 2.28 -8.98
N TYR A 86 3.61 1.55 -9.04
CA TYR A 86 2.27 2.12 -9.14
C TYR A 86 1.81 2.77 -7.84
N ILE A 87 2.21 2.24 -6.69
CA ILE A 87 1.90 2.84 -5.38
C ILE A 87 2.66 4.16 -5.20
N MET A 88 3.90 4.24 -5.65
CA MET A 88 4.71 5.45 -5.52
C MET A 88 4.29 6.58 -6.47
N GLU A 89 3.65 6.23 -7.58
CA GLU A 89 3.01 7.17 -8.51
C GLU A 89 1.72 7.80 -7.97
N ILE A 90 1.10 7.23 -6.93
CA ILE A 90 -0.14 7.78 -6.38
C ILE A 90 0.10 9.20 -5.90
N GLU A 91 -0.75 10.11 -6.38
CA GLU A 91 -0.77 11.50 -5.93
C GLU A 91 -1.42 11.57 -4.53
N PRO A 92 -0.79 12.25 -3.56
CA PRO A 92 -1.39 12.41 -2.25
C PRO A 92 -2.68 13.23 -2.31
N LEU A 93 -3.67 12.80 -1.53
CA LEU A 93 -4.92 13.51 -1.31
C LEU A 93 -4.77 14.62 -0.28
N VAL A 94 -3.86 14.44 0.69
CA VAL A 94 -3.61 15.39 1.78
C VAL A 94 -2.22 15.99 1.65
N GLU A 95 -2.18 17.31 1.45
CA GLU A 95 -0.95 18.11 1.36
C GLU A 95 -1.15 19.41 2.12
N ASN A 96 -0.09 19.95 2.73
CA ASN A 96 -0.10 21.24 3.43
C ASN A 96 -1.28 21.42 4.41
N ASN A 97 -1.58 20.38 5.20
CA ASN A 97 -2.72 20.32 6.13
C ASN A 97 -4.11 20.46 5.49
N TYR A 98 -4.26 20.02 4.23
CA TYR A 98 -5.49 20.18 3.48
C TYR A 98 -5.82 18.93 2.66
N CYS A 99 -7.09 18.52 2.64
CA CYS A 99 -7.56 17.45 1.76
C CYS A 99 -8.10 18.02 0.44
N LYS A 100 -7.49 17.62 -0.68
CA LYS A 100 -7.88 18.02 -2.04
C LYS A 100 -9.27 17.52 -2.46
N ALA A 101 -9.79 16.46 -1.83
CA ALA A 101 -11.07 15.87 -2.21
C ALA A 101 -12.29 16.55 -1.59
N CYS A 102 -12.20 16.96 -0.32
CA CYS A 102 -13.33 17.59 0.40
C CYS A 102 -13.02 19.00 0.91
N ASN A 103 -11.89 19.56 0.50
CA ASN A 103 -11.49 20.93 0.83
C ASN A 103 -11.44 21.23 2.34
N SER A 104 -11.14 20.21 3.16
CA SER A 104 -11.11 20.33 4.61
C SER A 104 -9.67 20.50 5.14
N VAL A 105 -9.50 21.39 6.12
CA VAL A 105 -8.24 21.54 6.87
C VAL A 105 -8.08 20.34 7.81
N ILE A 106 -6.96 19.65 7.71
CA ILE A 106 -6.68 18.42 8.45
C ILE A 106 -5.23 18.44 8.90
N HIS A 107 -5.00 18.22 10.19
CA HIS A 107 -3.65 18.01 10.70
C HIS A 107 -3.01 16.76 10.06
N THR A 108 -1.75 16.82 9.64
CA THR A 108 -1.05 15.71 8.96
C THR A 108 -1.11 14.35 9.69
N ASN A 109 -1.22 14.35 11.02
CA ASN A 109 -1.39 13.13 11.83
C ASN A 109 -2.77 12.47 11.67
N HIS A 110 -3.78 13.24 11.26
CA HIS A 110 -5.15 12.78 11.03
C HIS A 110 -5.48 12.53 9.55
N ALA A 111 -4.48 12.61 8.66
CA ALA A 111 -4.68 12.36 7.23
C ALA A 111 -5.25 10.96 6.94
N GLU A 112 -4.64 9.91 7.48
CA GLU A 112 -5.12 8.53 7.28
C GLU A 112 -6.54 8.29 7.82
N PRO A 113 -6.87 8.60 9.09
CA PRO A 113 -8.23 8.37 9.58
C PRO A 113 -9.25 9.24 8.85
N HIS A 114 -8.90 10.46 8.44
CA HIS A 114 -9.78 11.28 7.62
C HIS A 114 -10.12 10.61 6.28
N ILE A 115 -9.12 10.14 5.54
CA ILE A 115 -9.32 9.50 4.24
C ILE A 115 -10.10 8.18 4.42
N ALA A 116 -9.77 7.38 5.42
CA ALA A 116 -10.45 6.11 5.69
C ALA A 116 -11.94 6.28 6.01
N VAL A 117 -12.32 7.36 6.70
CA VAL A 117 -13.72 7.60 7.08
C VAL A 117 -14.50 8.32 5.97
N ARG A 118 -13.90 9.34 5.34
CA ARG A 118 -14.62 10.23 4.40
C ARG A 118 -14.43 9.88 2.92
N HIS A 119 -13.38 9.14 2.60
CA HIS A 119 -12.91 8.91 1.23
C HIS A 119 -12.59 7.44 0.98
N GLN A 120 -13.34 6.55 1.61
CA GLN A 120 -13.18 5.10 1.46
C GLN A 120 -13.34 4.66 0.01
N ASP A 121 -14.22 5.32 -0.75
CA ASP A 121 -14.41 5.06 -2.18
C ASP A 121 -13.15 5.40 -3.00
N ILE A 122 -12.43 6.48 -2.66
CA ILE A 122 -11.17 6.87 -3.32
C ILE A 122 -10.07 5.84 -3.03
N ILE A 123 -9.97 5.35 -1.78
CA ILE A 123 -9.03 4.27 -1.44
C ILE A 123 -9.34 3.03 -2.30
N GLN A 124 -10.61 2.65 -2.39
CA GLN A 124 -11.05 1.50 -3.17
C GLN A 124 -10.75 1.68 -4.67
N LYS A 125 -11.12 2.82 -5.26
CA LYS A 125 -10.85 3.11 -6.69
C LYS A 125 -9.36 3.07 -6.98
N THR A 126 -8.55 3.71 -6.15
CA THR A 126 -7.08 3.71 -6.27
C THR A 126 -6.51 2.30 -6.19
N ALA A 127 -6.98 1.48 -5.25
CA ALA A 127 -6.53 0.09 -5.15
C ALA A 127 -6.96 -0.77 -6.35
N LEU A 128 -8.13 -0.52 -6.96
CA LEU A 128 -8.57 -1.23 -8.17
C LEU A 128 -7.68 -0.88 -9.35
N GLU A 129 -7.33 0.39 -9.48
CA GLU A 129 -6.47 0.90 -10.52
C GLU A 129 -5.05 0.30 -10.43
N VAL A 130 -4.48 0.23 -9.23
CA VAL A 130 -3.21 -0.46 -8.99
C VAL A 130 -3.30 -1.94 -9.36
N GLU A 131 -4.40 -2.61 -9.00
CA GLU A 131 -4.62 -4.01 -9.36
C GLU A 131 -4.72 -4.21 -10.89
N ARG A 132 -5.39 -3.29 -11.59
CA ARG A 132 -5.51 -3.30 -13.05
C ARG A 132 -4.13 -3.17 -13.70
N LYS A 133 -3.35 -2.15 -13.31
CA LYS A 133 -1.97 -1.93 -13.78
C LYS A 133 -1.08 -3.15 -13.55
N LEU A 134 -1.21 -3.79 -12.39
CA LEU A 134 -0.48 -5.05 -12.07
C LEU A 134 -0.84 -6.19 -13.02
N LYS A 135 -2.14 -6.40 -13.29
CA LYS A 135 -2.60 -7.47 -14.20
C LYS A 135 -2.08 -7.25 -15.61
N GLU A 136 -2.11 -6.00 -16.09
CA GLU A 136 -1.60 -5.60 -17.39
C GLU A 136 -0.09 -5.84 -17.51
N ALA A 137 0.69 -5.41 -16.51
CA ALA A 137 2.13 -5.63 -16.49
C ALA A 137 2.51 -7.12 -16.46
N ILE A 138 1.78 -7.95 -15.72
CA ILE A 138 2.00 -9.41 -15.70
C ILE A 138 1.65 -10.03 -17.05
N LYS A 139 0.55 -9.59 -17.69
CA LYS A 139 0.16 -10.08 -19.02
C LYS A 139 1.20 -9.71 -20.09
N ALA A 140 1.66 -8.47 -20.09
CA ALA A 140 2.71 -7.99 -21.00
C ALA A 140 4.00 -8.82 -20.86
N LYS A 141 4.47 -9.04 -19.62
CA LYS A 141 5.67 -9.89 -19.38
C LYS A 141 5.49 -11.33 -19.88
N LYS A 142 4.29 -11.91 -19.74
CA LYS A 142 4.02 -13.27 -20.26
C LYS A 142 4.02 -13.34 -21.78
N GLN A 143 3.66 -12.26 -22.47
CA GLN A 143 3.69 -12.21 -23.93
C GLN A 143 5.14 -12.10 -24.44
N VAL A 144 5.96 -11.29 -23.78
CA VAL A 144 7.40 -11.13 -24.14
C VAL A 144 8.20 -12.42 -23.93
N VAL A 145 7.90 -13.22 -22.90
CA VAL A 145 8.61 -14.49 -22.63
C VAL A 145 8.16 -15.64 -23.54
N ARG A 146 7.01 -15.49 -24.22
CA ARG A 146 6.45 -16.50 -25.13
C ARG A 146 6.70 -16.19 -26.61
N ALA A 147 7.19 -14.99 -26.92
CA ALA A 147 7.66 -14.59 -28.24
C ALA A 147 9.15 -14.89 -28.36
#